data_AF-A0A1Q5MSZ1-F1
#
_entry.id   AF-A0A1Q5MSZ1-F1
#
_cell.length_a   1.000
_cell.length_b   1.000
_cell.length_c   1.000
_cell.angle_alpha   90.00
_cell.angle_beta   90.00
_cell.angle_gamma   90.00
#
_symmetry.space_group_name_H-M   'P 1'
#
loop_
_entity.id
_entity.type
_entity.pdbx_description
1 polymer ?
#
loop_
_entity_poly.entity_id
_entity_poly.type
_entity_poly.pdbx_seq_one_letter_code
_entity_poly.pdbx_strand_id
1 'polypeptide(L)'
;MSDISKDQLQLALPYDASEQFVGAGRDVWGPARISIPLKSKDDEHSVTPFGEADLLRRVGTALNELGRGAREITDPLPGFSMERTLGLPATRWLQRTRETKMELPDLNGLGRSSPSSVPDRLYLRAQCISWNGQIVVSVFVHAALEAGELRLTIRPHVMTPLHKELRAASTPVRTRGARLLKWLAMQSLLDAVMGPLALWRLVARLGEKAEGRAEEEDPVSLRDRYSTQEVTDMHQGDDAKRHVVLVQSCVFRTVAEYLDEQGIDLAAYERQVATVTNNILVYGDNNAPIQNVAGNGISGIGQDNKNQGGK
;
A
#
# COMPACT_ATOMS: atom_id res chain seq x y z
N MET A 1 21.81 -20.93 4.68
CA MET A 1 21.17 -19.63 5.01
C MET A 1 20.17 -19.27 3.92
N SER A 2 19.12 -20.07 3.73
CA SER A 2 18.25 -19.98 2.54
C SER A 2 16.77 -20.30 2.80
N ASP A 3 16.38 -20.60 4.05
CA ASP A 3 14.99 -21.02 4.35
C ASP A 3 14.14 -19.95 5.04
N ILE A 4 14.76 -18.89 5.60
CA ILE A 4 13.99 -17.78 6.21
C ILE A 4 13.28 -16.91 5.14
N SER A 5 13.78 -16.93 3.90
CA SER A 5 13.27 -16.08 2.82
C SER A 5 11.97 -16.59 2.19
N LYS A 6 11.63 -17.87 2.35
CA LYS A 6 10.42 -18.47 1.74
C LYS A 6 9.22 -18.48 2.70
N ASP A 7 9.44 -18.58 4.00
CA ASP A 7 8.36 -18.57 5.00
C ASP A 7 7.77 -17.16 5.24
N GLN A 8 8.44 -16.11 4.76
CA GLN A 8 7.89 -14.74 4.73
C GLN A 8 7.03 -14.43 3.49
N LEU A 9 6.83 -15.39 2.58
CA LEU A 9 5.77 -15.32 1.56
C LEU A 9 4.42 -15.62 2.21
N GLN A 10 4.08 -14.85 3.24
CA GLN A 10 2.76 -14.92 3.85
C GLN A 10 1.77 -14.38 2.83
N LEU A 11 1.14 -15.31 2.11
CA LEU A 11 0.00 -15.05 1.23
C LEU A 11 -1.17 -14.42 2.00
N ALA A 12 -1.10 -14.34 3.33
CA ALA A 12 -2.12 -13.76 4.21
C ALA A 12 -1.56 -12.56 5.00
N LEU A 13 -2.19 -11.39 4.85
CA LEU A 13 -1.78 -10.13 5.46
C LEU A 13 -2.87 -9.64 6.43
N PRO A 14 -2.57 -9.53 7.74
CA PRO A 14 -3.55 -9.05 8.70
C PRO A 14 -3.82 -7.56 8.53
N TYR A 15 -5.06 -7.15 8.78
CA TYR A 15 -5.42 -5.75 8.98
C TYR A 15 -6.01 -5.51 10.37
N ASP A 16 -5.81 -4.30 10.88
CA ASP A 16 -6.28 -3.88 12.20
C ASP A 16 -7.73 -3.38 12.19
N ALA A 17 -8.25 -2.96 13.35
CA ALA A 17 -9.60 -2.42 13.47
C ALA A 17 -9.83 -1.11 12.67
N SER A 18 -8.76 -0.41 12.29
CA SER A 18 -8.79 0.79 11.45
C SER A 18 -8.73 0.47 9.95
N GLU A 19 -8.83 -0.82 9.59
CA GLU A 19 -8.69 -1.33 8.22
C GLU A 19 -7.31 -1.07 7.59
N GLN A 20 -6.26 -0.91 8.42
CA GLN A 20 -4.88 -0.73 7.96
C GLN A 20 -4.16 -2.07 7.94
N PHE A 21 -3.46 -2.35 6.83
CA PHE A 21 -2.66 -3.56 6.73
C PHE A 21 -1.40 -3.47 7.58
N VAL A 22 -1.21 -4.44 8.47
CA VAL A 22 -0.06 -4.46 9.38
C VAL A 22 1.23 -4.56 8.58
N GLY A 23 2.12 -3.59 8.77
CA GLY A 23 3.40 -3.53 8.06
C GLY A 23 3.34 -2.98 6.64
N ALA A 24 2.18 -2.47 6.19
CA ALA A 24 2.08 -1.73 4.94
C ALA A 24 2.39 -0.22 5.10
N GLY A 25 2.41 0.27 6.34
CA GLY A 25 2.61 1.67 6.68
C GLY A 25 1.28 2.38 6.95
N ARG A 26 1.25 3.70 6.76
CA ARG A 26 0.07 4.53 7.04
C ARG A 26 -0.75 4.77 5.76
N ASP A 27 -2.06 4.83 5.91
CA ASP A 27 -2.95 5.31 4.85
C ASP A 27 -3.06 6.84 4.92
N VAL A 28 -2.36 7.52 3.99
CA VAL A 28 -2.28 8.99 3.96
C VAL A 28 -3.43 9.61 3.16
N TRP A 29 -3.98 8.88 2.18
CA TRP A 29 -4.95 9.42 1.22
C TRP A 29 -6.35 8.80 1.33
N GLY A 30 -6.52 7.85 2.24
CA GLY A 30 -7.74 7.10 2.42
C GLY A 30 -7.97 6.05 1.32
N PRO A 31 -8.88 5.10 1.56
CA PRO A 31 -9.25 4.11 0.57
C PRO A 31 -10.19 4.73 -0.47
N ALA A 32 -9.88 4.53 -1.75
CA ALA A 32 -10.81 4.78 -2.84
C ALA A 32 -11.80 3.62 -2.93
N ARG A 33 -13.10 3.90 -2.72
CA ARG A 33 -14.19 2.92 -2.85
C ARG A 33 -15.10 3.37 -3.98
N ILE A 34 -15.13 2.60 -5.06
CA ILE A 34 -15.90 2.91 -6.27
C ILE A 34 -16.95 1.83 -6.46
N SER A 35 -18.21 2.24 -6.60
CA SER A 35 -19.33 1.34 -6.88
C SER A 35 -19.78 1.53 -8.32
N ILE A 36 -19.77 0.46 -9.09
CA ILE A 36 -20.01 0.47 -10.53
C ILE A 36 -21.25 -0.38 -10.81
N PRO A 37 -22.38 0.24 -11.18
CA PRO A 37 -23.56 -0.50 -11.62
C PRO A 37 -23.23 -1.29 -12.90
N LEU A 38 -23.52 -2.59 -12.92
CA LEU A 38 -23.29 -3.44 -14.09
C LEU A 38 -24.44 -3.29 -15.10
N LYS A 39 -24.64 -2.06 -15.56
CA LYS A 39 -25.64 -1.73 -16.59
C LYS A 39 -25.00 -1.84 -17.97
N SER A 40 -25.75 -2.35 -18.92
CA SER A 40 -25.32 -2.35 -20.32
C SER A 40 -25.17 -0.91 -20.82
N LYS A 41 -24.18 -0.70 -21.68
CA LYS A 41 -23.96 0.54 -22.41
C LYS A 41 -25.03 0.79 -23.47
N ASP A 42 -25.47 -0.29 -24.14
CA ASP A 42 -26.53 -0.26 -25.16
C ASP A 42 -27.66 -1.23 -24.79
N ASP A 43 -28.91 -0.83 -25.03
CA ASP A 43 -30.08 -1.68 -24.77
C ASP A 43 -30.12 -2.94 -25.67
N GLU A 44 -29.40 -2.94 -26.80
CA GLU A 44 -29.33 -4.07 -27.74
C GLU A 44 -28.18 -5.06 -27.46
N HIS A 45 -27.10 -4.61 -26.80
CA HIS A 45 -25.95 -5.47 -26.53
C HIS A 45 -26.04 -6.08 -25.12
N SER A 46 -25.94 -7.40 -25.02
CA SER A 46 -25.88 -8.08 -23.73
C SER A 46 -24.48 -7.95 -23.12
N VAL A 47 -24.41 -7.55 -21.85
CA VAL A 47 -23.15 -7.54 -21.06
C VAL A 47 -22.53 -8.93 -21.08
N THR A 48 -21.25 -9.02 -21.41
CA THR A 48 -20.51 -10.30 -21.36
C THR A 48 -20.26 -10.66 -19.89
N PRO A 49 -20.67 -11.85 -19.42
CA PRO A 49 -20.42 -12.25 -18.04
C PRO A 49 -18.92 -12.39 -17.76
N PHE A 50 -18.47 -11.85 -16.63
CA PHE A 50 -17.10 -11.99 -16.16
C PHE A 50 -17.03 -12.21 -14.65
N GLY A 51 -15.91 -12.77 -14.19
CA GLY A 51 -15.60 -12.88 -12.77
C GLY A 51 -14.62 -11.80 -12.32
N GLU A 52 -14.68 -11.45 -11.04
CA GLU A 52 -13.71 -10.57 -10.39
C GLU A 52 -12.26 -11.07 -10.52
N ALA A 53 -12.05 -12.39 -10.55
CA ALA A 53 -10.73 -12.98 -10.79
C ALA A 53 -10.16 -12.61 -12.17
N ASP A 54 -11.00 -12.50 -13.20
CA ASP A 54 -10.58 -12.09 -14.55
C ASP A 54 -10.21 -10.61 -14.59
N LEU A 55 -11.01 -9.77 -13.94
CA LEU A 55 -10.70 -8.35 -13.78
C LEU A 55 -9.38 -8.16 -13.02
N LEU A 56 -9.21 -8.79 -11.86
CA LEU A 56 -7.98 -8.69 -11.08
C LEU A 56 -6.77 -9.26 -11.84
N ARG A 57 -6.96 -10.32 -12.64
CA ARG A 57 -5.89 -10.82 -13.51
C ARG A 57 -5.49 -9.79 -14.56
N ARG A 58 -6.44 -9.11 -15.22
CA ARG A 58 -6.17 -8.04 -16.18
C ARG A 58 -5.44 -6.87 -15.53
N VAL A 59 -5.89 -6.44 -14.36
CA VAL A 59 -5.24 -5.39 -13.55
C VAL A 59 -3.81 -5.80 -13.15
N GLY A 60 -3.62 -7.05 -12.70
CA GLY A 60 -2.30 -7.57 -12.34
C GLY A 60 -1.31 -7.57 -13.51
N THR A 61 -1.77 -7.92 -14.72
CA THR A 61 -0.95 -7.82 -15.95
C THR A 61 -0.54 -6.37 -16.21
N ALA A 62 -1.49 -5.44 -16.21
CA ALA A 62 -1.22 -4.02 -16.46
C ALA A 62 -0.27 -3.41 -15.40
N LEU A 63 -0.41 -3.80 -14.13
CA LEU A 63 0.50 -3.38 -13.06
C LEU A 63 1.92 -3.90 -13.26
N ASN A 64 2.09 -5.15 -13.70
CA ASN A 64 3.42 -5.67 -14.04
C ASN A 64 4.05 -4.94 -15.22
N GLU A 65 3.25 -4.55 -16.21
CA GLU A 65 3.72 -3.73 -17.35
C GLU A 65 4.10 -2.32 -16.89
N LEU A 66 3.28 -1.67 -16.07
CA LEU A 66 3.60 -0.39 -15.43
C LEU A 66 4.94 -0.45 -14.69
N GLY A 67 5.13 -1.50 -13.87
CA GLY A 67 6.36 -1.70 -13.11
C GLY A 67 7.61 -1.81 -13.97
N ARG A 68 7.50 -2.41 -15.17
CA ARG A 68 8.61 -2.51 -16.12
C ARG A 68 8.91 -1.19 -16.83
N GLY A 69 7.91 -0.33 -16.98
CA GLY A 69 7.98 0.92 -17.73
C GLY A 69 8.18 0.70 -19.23
N ALA A 70 8.03 1.77 -20.01
CA ALA A 70 8.49 1.79 -21.39
C ALA A 70 10.01 1.96 -21.38
N ARG A 71 10.76 0.87 -21.24
CA ARG A 71 12.20 0.85 -20.97
C ARG A 71 13.07 1.67 -21.94
N GLU A 72 12.54 1.95 -23.13
CA GLU A 72 13.19 2.78 -24.14
C GLU A 72 13.13 4.28 -23.83
N ILE A 73 12.17 4.71 -22.99
CA ILE A 73 11.84 6.11 -22.71
C ILE A 73 11.95 6.42 -21.21
N THR A 74 11.63 5.46 -20.34
CA THR A 74 11.53 5.66 -18.88
C THR A 74 12.18 4.52 -18.12
N ASP A 75 12.77 4.83 -16.97
CA ASP A 75 13.20 3.83 -15.99
C ASP A 75 12.00 3.04 -15.41
N PRO A 76 12.21 1.77 -15.02
CA PRO A 76 11.19 0.99 -14.32
C PRO A 76 10.87 1.60 -12.95
N LEU A 77 9.69 1.29 -12.42
CA LEU A 77 9.34 1.70 -11.06
C LEU A 77 10.31 1.06 -10.05
N PRO A 78 10.83 1.85 -9.09
CA PRO A 78 11.87 1.38 -8.19
C PRO A 78 11.37 0.26 -7.29
N GLY A 79 12.09 -0.87 -7.30
CA GLY A 79 11.77 -2.03 -6.47
C GLY A 79 10.34 -2.55 -6.64
N PHE A 80 9.76 -2.40 -7.85
CA PHE A 80 8.38 -2.75 -8.08
C PHE A 80 8.12 -4.25 -7.98
N SER A 81 7.07 -4.63 -7.24
CA SER A 81 6.54 -5.99 -7.23
C SER A 81 5.01 -5.97 -7.24
N MET A 82 4.41 -7.02 -7.82
CA MET A 82 2.97 -7.24 -7.78
C MET A 82 2.72 -8.67 -7.32
N GLU A 83 1.93 -8.80 -6.25
CA GLU A 83 1.62 -10.08 -5.64
C GLU A 83 0.13 -10.20 -5.32
N ARG A 84 -0.37 -11.43 -5.29
CA ARG A 84 -1.71 -11.74 -4.75
C ARG A 84 -1.58 -12.02 -3.26
N THR A 85 -2.39 -11.34 -2.44
CA THR A 85 -2.40 -11.52 -1.00
C THR A 85 -3.84 -11.61 -0.48
N LEU A 86 -4.01 -12.27 0.64
CA LEU A 86 -5.25 -12.50 1.34
C LEU A 86 -5.32 -11.55 2.53
N GLY A 87 -6.19 -10.56 2.46
CA GLY A 87 -6.49 -9.70 3.59
C GLY A 87 -7.46 -10.38 4.55
N LEU A 88 -7.16 -10.33 5.85
CA LEU A 88 -8.00 -10.90 6.91
C LEU A 88 -7.83 -10.10 8.22
N PRO A 89 -8.83 -10.12 9.12
CA PRO A 89 -8.69 -9.48 10.42
C PRO A 89 -7.51 -10.04 11.22
N ALA A 90 -6.80 -9.18 11.94
CA ALA A 90 -5.69 -9.52 12.83
C ALA A 90 -5.97 -10.72 13.75
N THR A 91 -7.15 -10.74 14.38
CA THR A 91 -7.59 -11.83 15.28
C THR A 91 -7.64 -13.18 14.58
N ARG A 92 -8.17 -13.22 13.34
CA ARG A 92 -8.23 -14.46 12.54
C ARG A 92 -6.85 -14.89 12.05
N TRP A 93 -6.00 -13.93 11.70
CA TRP A 93 -4.62 -14.23 11.33
C TRP A 93 -3.86 -14.86 12.49
N LEU A 94 -3.99 -14.29 13.70
CA LEU A 94 -3.38 -14.85 14.91
C LEU A 94 -3.88 -16.26 15.19
N GLN A 95 -5.18 -16.52 15.06
CA GLN A 95 -5.73 -17.86 15.20
C GLN A 95 -5.08 -18.84 14.21
N ARG A 96 -5.01 -18.49 12.91
CA ARG A 96 -4.39 -19.34 11.87
C ARG A 96 -2.90 -19.58 12.10
N THR A 97 -2.16 -18.56 12.55
CA THR A 97 -0.71 -18.71 12.81
C THR A 97 -0.41 -19.57 14.04
N ARG A 98 -1.35 -19.69 14.98
CA ARG A 98 -1.23 -20.55 16.17
C ARG A 98 -1.61 -22.00 15.87
N GLU A 99 -2.34 -22.26 14.80
CA GLU A 99 -2.68 -23.61 14.36
C GLU A 99 -1.44 -24.31 13.76
N THR A 100 -1.10 -25.50 14.27
CA THR A 100 0.14 -26.23 13.93
C THR A 100 0.20 -26.69 12.47
N LYS A 101 -0.92 -26.65 11.75
CA LYS A 101 -1.02 -27.03 10.33
C LYS A 101 -1.40 -25.80 9.51
N MET A 102 -0.40 -25.01 9.12
CA MET A 102 -0.61 -23.87 8.24
C MET A 102 -0.86 -24.39 6.81
N GLU A 103 -2.13 -24.58 6.44
CA GLU A 103 -2.49 -24.82 5.04
C GLU A 103 -2.39 -23.50 4.28
N LEU A 104 -1.66 -23.51 3.15
CA LEU A 104 -1.61 -22.36 2.26
C LEU A 104 -3.02 -22.06 1.78
N PRO A 105 -3.55 -20.83 1.98
CA PRO A 105 -4.89 -20.52 1.54
C PRO A 105 -4.98 -20.65 0.01
N ASP A 106 -5.98 -21.40 -0.47
CA ASP A 106 -6.27 -21.44 -1.90
C ASP A 106 -6.81 -20.07 -2.31
N LEU A 107 -5.97 -19.33 -3.03
CA LEU A 107 -6.33 -18.02 -3.55
C LEU A 107 -7.25 -18.12 -4.77
N ASN A 108 -7.39 -19.32 -5.35
CA ASN A 108 -8.27 -19.54 -6.48
C ASN A 108 -9.72 -19.60 -6.01
N GLY A 109 -10.60 -18.81 -6.63
CA GLY A 109 -12.03 -18.81 -6.30
C GLY A 109 -12.44 -17.94 -5.10
N LEU A 110 -11.52 -17.40 -4.31
CA LEU A 110 -11.84 -16.45 -3.22
C LEU A 110 -12.52 -15.17 -3.71
N GLY A 111 -12.24 -14.76 -4.95
CA GLY A 111 -12.98 -13.66 -5.57
C GLY A 111 -14.47 -13.98 -5.77
N ARG A 112 -14.82 -15.25 -6.01
CA ARG A 112 -16.18 -15.66 -6.38
C ARG A 112 -17.14 -15.70 -5.18
N SER A 113 -16.59 -15.59 -3.96
CA SER A 113 -17.38 -15.54 -2.74
C SER A 113 -17.87 -14.12 -2.52
N SER A 114 -19.18 -13.97 -2.25
CA SER A 114 -19.75 -12.67 -1.89
C SER A 114 -18.94 -12.06 -0.74
N PRO A 115 -18.58 -10.77 -0.82
CA PRO A 115 -17.84 -10.14 0.24
C PRO A 115 -18.52 -10.31 1.60
N SER A 116 -19.82 -10.10 1.63
CA SER A 116 -20.62 -10.20 2.85
C SER A 116 -20.53 -11.55 3.58
N SER A 117 -20.16 -12.65 2.89
CA SER A 117 -20.18 -14.00 3.46
C SER A 117 -18.86 -14.46 4.11
N VAL A 118 -17.73 -13.84 3.76
CA VAL A 118 -16.40 -14.23 4.28
C VAL A 118 -15.57 -12.98 4.57
N PRO A 119 -14.82 -12.88 5.67
CA PRO A 119 -13.96 -11.71 5.92
C PRO A 119 -12.59 -11.80 5.21
N ASP A 120 -12.29 -12.96 4.65
CA ASP A 120 -11.13 -13.22 3.81
C ASP A 120 -11.30 -12.55 2.44
N ARG A 121 -10.31 -11.78 2.04
CA ARG A 121 -10.38 -10.95 0.83
C ARG A 121 -9.15 -11.08 -0.03
N LEU A 122 -9.32 -11.43 -1.30
CA LEU A 122 -8.23 -11.38 -2.25
C LEU A 122 -7.90 -9.93 -2.62
N TYR A 123 -6.65 -9.55 -2.44
CA TYR A 123 -6.08 -8.28 -2.88
C TYR A 123 -4.93 -8.54 -3.86
N LEU A 124 -4.79 -7.64 -4.83
CA LEU A 124 -3.51 -7.40 -5.49
C LEU A 124 -2.73 -6.39 -4.67
N ARG A 125 -1.50 -6.71 -4.30
CA ARG A 125 -0.57 -5.79 -3.67
C ARG A 125 0.46 -5.37 -4.71
N ALA A 126 0.36 -4.12 -5.17
CA ALA A 126 1.43 -3.48 -5.93
C ALA A 126 2.33 -2.69 -4.98
N GLN A 127 3.61 -3.01 -4.94
CA GLN A 127 4.58 -2.40 -4.04
C GLN A 127 5.68 -1.69 -4.83
N CYS A 128 6.06 -0.49 -4.41
CA CYS A 128 7.23 0.25 -4.90
C CYS A 128 8.17 0.50 -3.72
N ILE A 129 9.44 0.14 -3.87
CA ILE A 129 10.48 0.34 -2.84
C ILE A 129 11.49 1.34 -3.38
N SER A 130 11.49 2.55 -2.83
CA SER A 130 12.38 3.64 -3.25
C SER A 130 13.27 4.11 -2.11
N TRP A 131 14.22 5.01 -2.43
CA TRP A 131 15.12 5.61 -1.44
C TRP A 131 15.88 4.57 -0.60
N ASN A 132 16.41 3.53 -1.25
CA ASN A 132 17.09 2.40 -0.61
C ASN A 132 16.25 1.70 0.47
N GLY A 133 14.94 1.59 0.23
CA GLY A 133 14.01 0.97 1.16
C GLY A 133 13.64 1.85 2.34
N GLN A 134 13.84 3.17 2.25
CA GLN A 134 13.30 4.11 3.24
C GLN A 134 11.82 4.39 3.01
N ILE A 135 11.40 4.43 1.74
CA ILE A 135 10.00 4.62 1.35
C ILE A 135 9.51 3.32 0.71
N VAL A 136 8.44 2.76 1.28
CA VAL A 136 7.74 1.61 0.68
C VAL A 136 6.30 2.01 0.47
N VAL A 137 5.90 2.13 -0.79
CA VAL A 137 4.51 2.38 -1.16
C VAL A 137 3.87 1.04 -1.47
N SER A 138 2.72 0.73 -0.86
CA SER A 138 1.96 -0.49 -1.11
C SER A 138 0.51 -0.13 -1.40
N VAL A 139 0.04 -0.43 -2.60
CA VAL A 139 -1.34 -0.20 -3.01
C VAL A 139 -2.06 -1.53 -3.11
N PHE A 140 -3.11 -1.67 -2.31
CA PHE A 140 -3.94 -2.87 -2.28
C PHE A 140 -5.19 -2.65 -3.13
N VAL A 141 -5.42 -3.52 -4.10
CA VAL A 141 -6.58 -3.47 -5.00
C VAL A 141 -7.45 -4.69 -4.78
N HIS A 142 -8.73 -4.47 -4.53
CA HIS A 142 -9.73 -5.51 -4.37
C HIS A 142 -10.94 -5.20 -5.24
N ALA A 143 -11.52 -6.25 -5.82
CA ALA A 143 -12.73 -6.19 -6.60
C ALA A 143 -13.73 -7.22 -6.07
N ALA A 144 -14.99 -6.82 -6.01
CA ALA A 144 -16.08 -7.65 -5.55
C ALA A 144 -17.32 -7.44 -6.42
N LEU A 145 -17.96 -8.54 -6.83
CA LEU A 145 -19.22 -8.53 -7.55
C LEU A 145 -20.34 -8.92 -6.57
N GLU A 146 -21.26 -8.00 -6.29
CA GLU A 146 -22.37 -8.23 -5.37
C GLU A 146 -23.59 -7.43 -5.80
N ALA A 147 -24.78 -8.06 -5.79
CA ALA A 147 -26.06 -7.41 -6.06
C ALA A 147 -26.14 -6.59 -7.37
N GLY A 148 -25.46 -7.03 -8.44
CA GLY A 148 -25.45 -6.33 -9.73
C GLY A 148 -24.51 -5.13 -9.79
N GLU A 149 -23.63 -4.97 -8.80
CA GLU A 149 -22.60 -3.94 -8.76
C GLU A 149 -21.20 -4.57 -8.66
N LEU A 150 -20.24 -3.93 -9.32
CA LEU A 150 -18.82 -4.12 -9.07
C LEU A 150 -18.34 -3.08 -8.07
N ARG A 151 -17.87 -3.54 -6.92
CA ARG A 151 -17.21 -2.72 -5.90
C ARG A 151 -15.70 -2.84 -6.05
N LEU A 152 -15.06 -1.75 -6.48
CA LEU A 152 -13.60 -1.62 -6.55
C LEU A 152 -13.11 -0.87 -5.30
N THR A 153 -12.20 -1.49 -4.55
CA THR A 153 -11.55 -0.88 -3.39
C THR A 153 -10.06 -0.78 -3.62
N ILE A 154 -9.49 0.42 -3.48
CA ILE A 154 -8.06 0.66 -3.60
C ILE A 154 -7.55 1.33 -2.32
N ARG A 155 -6.56 0.75 -1.67
CA ARG A 155 -6.02 1.22 -0.39
C ARG A 155 -4.52 1.51 -0.51
N PRO A 156 -4.12 2.77 -0.71
CA PRO A 156 -2.71 3.13 -0.71
C PRO A 156 -2.17 3.17 0.72
N HIS A 157 -1.00 2.59 0.95
CA HIS A 157 -0.26 2.69 2.20
C HIS A 157 1.17 3.13 1.92
N VAL A 158 1.70 3.98 2.79
CA VAL A 158 3.09 4.45 2.72
C VAL A 158 3.79 4.12 4.03
N MET A 159 4.80 3.28 3.92
CA MET A 159 5.76 3.07 4.97
C MET A 159 6.82 4.17 4.90
N THR A 160 6.84 5.01 5.93
CA THR A 160 7.76 6.13 6.06
C THR A 160 9.17 5.64 6.46
N PRO A 161 10.17 6.53 6.44
CA PRO A 161 11.51 6.16 6.85
C PRO A 161 11.60 5.82 8.34
N LEU A 162 12.54 4.94 8.69
CA LEU A 162 12.89 4.66 10.07
C LEU A 162 13.45 5.90 10.77
N HIS A 163 13.29 5.97 12.10
CA HIS A 163 13.93 6.97 12.94
C HIS A 163 15.43 7.07 12.63
N LYS A 164 15.96 8.32 12.61
CA LYS A 164 17.36 8.61 12.25
C LYS A 164 18.36 7.79 13.07
N GLU A 165 18.05 7.54 14.35
CA GLU A 165 18.85 6.74 15.27
C GLU A 165 19.00 5.28 14.81
N LEU A 166 17.94 4.70 14.27
CA LEU A 166 17.93 3.32 13.74
C LEU A 166 18.51 3.25 12.31
N ARG A 167 18.43 4.36 11.55
CA ARG A 167 19.03 4.47 10.21
C ARG A 167 20.57 4.37 10.25
N ALA A 168 21.20 4.91 11.29
CA ALA A 168 22.65 4.77 11.50
C ALA A 168 23.05 3.35 11.92
N ALA A 169 22.14 2.58 12.53
CA ALA A 169 22.36 1.19 12.87
C ALA A 169 22.24 0.26 11.64
N SER A 170 21.42 0.61 10.65
CA SER A 170 21.14 -0.19 9.45
C SER A 170 22.19 -0.08 8.32
N THR A 171 23.28 0.67 8.51
CA THR A 171 24.43 0.65 7.58
C THR A 171 25.01 -0.77 7.54
N PRO A 172 25.25 -1.37 6.35
CA PRO A 172 25.59 -2.78 6.26
C PRO A 172 26.76 -3.14 7.18
N VAL A 173 26.54 -4.17 8.00
CA VAL A 173 27.53 -4.78 8.91
C VAL A 173 28.80 -5.24 8.18
N ARG A 174 28.89 -5.13 6.84
CA ARG A 174 30.11 -5.42 6.09
C ARG A 174 31.27 -4.46 6.40
N THR A 175 31.00 -3.20 6.77
CA THR A 175 32.05 -2.24 7.20
C THR A 175 32.25 -2.22 8.71
N ARG A 176 31.22 -2.53 9.51
CA ARG A 176 31.38 -2.74 10.96
C ARG A 176 32.03 -4.09 11.28
N GLY A 177 31.82 -5.13 10.49
CA GLY A 177 32.25 -6.50 10.78
C GLY A 177 33.74 -6.63 11.05
N ALA A 178 34.61 -6.04 10.21
CA ALA A 178 36.06 -6.11 10.42
C ALA A 178 36.53 -5.33 11.66
N ARG A 179 35.87 -4.20 11.98
CA ARG A 179 36.20 -3.36 13.12
C ARG A 179 35.66 -3.93 14.43
N LEU A 180 34.45 -4.49 14.37
CA LEU A 180 33.78 -5.22 15.44
C LEU A 180 34.51 -6.53 15.73
N LEU A 181 34.94 -7.30 14.71
CA LEU A 181 35.77 -8.51 14.88
C LEU A 181 37.11 -8.19 15.53
N LYS A 182 37.79 -7.11 15.11
CA LYS A 182 39.02 -6.65 15.78
C LYS A 182 38.78 -6.23 17.23
N TRP A 183 37.66 -5.55 17.49
CA TRP A 183 37.29 -5.11 18.84
C TRP A 183 36.89 -6.29 19.74
N LEU A 184 36.09 -7.23 19.22
CA LEU A 184 35.71 -8.49 19.87
C LEU A 184 36.91 -9.40 20.12
N ALA A 185 37.88 -9.45 19.21
CA ALA A 185 39.13 -10.21 19.41
C ALA A 185 40.03 -9.57 20.48
N MET A 186 40.05 -8.24 20.56
CA MET A 186 40.75 -7.51 21.62
C MET A 186 40.06 -7.71 22.97
N GLN A 187 38.73 -7.69 23.00
CA GLN A 187 37.94 -7.95 24.20
C GLN A 187 37.96 -9.41 24.63
N SER A 188 37.98 -10.38 23.72
CA SER A 188 38.05 -11.80 24.08
C SER A 188 39.38 -12.18 24.74
N LEU A 189 40.46 -11.47 24.41
CA LEU A 189 41.74 -11.56 25.14
C LEU A 189 41.65 -10.98 26.57
N LEU A 190 40.84 -9.95 26.78
CA LEU A 190 40.58 -9.36 28.10
C LEU A 190 39.57 -10.20 28.92
N ASP A 191 38.56 -10.78 28.27
CA ASP A 191 37.51 -11.59 28.89
C ASP A 191 37.97 -13.01 29.22
N ALA A 192 39.04 -13.52 28.59
CA ALA A 192 39.64 -14.81 28.98
C ALA A 192 40.16 -14.82 30.44
N VAL A 193 40.40 -13.64 31.03
CA VAL A 193 40.86 -13.50 32.43
C VAL A 193 39.70 -13.27 33.40
N MET A 194 38.56 -12.72 32.95
CA MET A 194 37.43 -12.30 33.80
C MET A 194 36.10 -13.02 33.52
N GLY A 195 36.05 -13.86 32.48
CA GLY A 195 34.85 -14.47 31.90
C GLY A 195 33.97 -15.33 32.83
N PRO A 196 34.53 -16.10 33.80
CA PRO A 196 33.70 -16.92 34.68
C PRO A 196 32.73 -16.09 35.55
N LEU A 197 33.12 -14.88 35.94
CA LEU A 197 32.35 -14.00 36.82
C LEU A 197 31.24 -13.24 36.08
N ALA A 198 31.47 -12.90 34.81
CA ALA A 198 30.48 -12.24 33.96
C ALA A 198 29.35 -13.20 33.54
N LEU A 199 29.70 -14.46 33.23
CA LEU A 199 28.73 -15.48 32.87
C LEU A 199 27.77 -15.80 34.03
N TRP A 200 28.28 -15.86 35.27
CA TRP A 200 27.47 -16.09 36.46
C TRP A 200 26.48 -14.94 36.73
N ARG A 201 26.91 -13.68 36.54
CA ARG A 201 26.02 -12.50 36.67
C ARG A 201 24.96 -12.42 35.58
N LEU A 202 25.25 -12.91 34.38
CA LEU A 202 24.32 -12.89 33.25
C LEU A 202 23.23 -13.97 33.41
N VAL A 203 23.61 -15.15 33.92
CA VAL A 203 22.66 -16.20 34.30
C VAL A 203 21.79 -15.76 35.48
N ALA A 204 22.36 -15.07 36.48
CA ALA A 204 21.59 -14.52 37.60
C ALA A 204 20.57 -13.45 37.16
N ARG A 205 20.89 -12.63 36.15
CA ARG A 205 19.97 -11.62 35.59
C ARG A 205 18.93 -12.18 34.62
N LEU A 206 19.18 -13.33 33.98
CA LEU A 206 18.15 -14.02 33.18
C LEU A 206 17.13 -14.77 34.03
N GLY A 207 17.44 -15.02 35.31
CA GLY A 207 16.51 -15.62 36.28
C GLY A 207 15.47 -14.65 36.84
N GLU A 208 15.69 -13.34 36.69
CA GLU A 208 14.67 -12.32 36.99
C GLU A 208 13.66 -12.31 35.84
N LYS A 209 12.52 -12.98 36.07
CA LYS A 209 11.32 -12.87 35.24
C LYS A 209 11.16 -11.43 34.75
N ALA A 210 11.09 -11.27 33.44
CA ALA A 210 10.67 -10.03 32.79
C ALA A 210 9.19 -9.75 33.14
N GLU A 211 8.93 -9.35 34.37
CA GLU A 211 7.67 -8.75 34.79
C GLU A 211 7.54 -7.41 34.06
N GLY A 212 6.49 -7.28 33.24
CA GLY A 212 6.06 -5.97 32.72
C GLY A 212 6.08 -5.76 31.21
N ARG A 213 6.27 -6.79 30.38
CA ARG A 213 5.87 -6.70 28.96
C ARG A 213 4.47 -7.30 28.83
N ALA A 214 3.46 -6.44 28.76
CA ALA A 214 2.14 -6.87 28.28
C ALA A 214 2.37 -7.60 26.95
N GLU A 215 1.94 -8.86 26.89
CA GLU A 215 1.97 -9.64 25.67
C GLU A 215 1.16 -8.84 24.63
N GLU A 216 1.79 -8.42 23.55
CA GLU A 216 1.16 -7.60 22.52
C GLU A 216 0.09 -8.47 21.85
N GLU A 217 -1.18 -8.22 22.17
CA GLU A 217 -2.30 -9.08 21.75
C GLU A 217 -2.52 -9.07 20.23
N ASP A 218 -2.06 -8.01 19.55
CA ASP A 218 -2.21 -7.79 18.11
C ASP A 218 -0.91 -7.98 17.33
N PRO A 219 -0.97 -8.43 16.06
CA PRO A 219 0.21 -8.54 15.21
C PRO A 219 0.80 -7.17 14.94
N VAL A 220 2.10 -7.02 15.15
CA VAL A 220 2.84 -5.77 14.90
C VAL A 220 3.97 -5.96 13.91
N SER A 221 4.12 -4.99 13.01
CA SER A 221 5.30 -4.91 12.15
C SER A 221 6.38 -4.09 12.86
N LEU A 222 7.54 -4.72 13.11
CA LEU A 222 8.69 -4.03 13.69
C LEU A 222 9.08 -2.79 12.88
N ARG A 223 9.04 -2.91 11.54
CA ARG A 223 9.34 -1.77 10.67
C ARG A 223 8.36 -0.64 10.92
N ASP A 224 7.06 -0.94 10.92
CA ASP A 224 6.01 0.06 11.11
C ASP A 224 6.12 0.77 12.47
N ARG A 225 6.41 0.00 13.52
CA ARG A 225 6.61 0.53 14.89
C ARG A 225 7.77 1.52 15.00
N TYR A 226 8.81 1.34 14.20
CA TYR A 226 10.01 2.18 14.21
C TYR A 226 10.08 3.17 13.05
N SER A 227 8.98 3.30 12.30
CA SER A 227 8.82 4.27 11.23
C SER A 227 8.40 5.63 11.79
N THR A 228 8.87 6.69 11.16
CA THR A 228 8.50 8.07 11.51
C THR A 228 7.01 8.32 11.23
N GLN A 229 6.36 9.25 11.93
CA GLN A 229 4.94 9.52 11.66
C GLN A 229 4.71 10.12 10.27
N GLU A 230 5.62 10.98 9.82
CA GLU A 230 5.51 11.69 8.54
C GLU A 230 6.84 11.65 7.79
N VAL A 231 6.75 11.81 6.46
CA VAL A 231 7.92 11.94 5.61
C VAL A 231 8.42 13.38 5.69
N THR A 232 9.59 13.57 6.33
CA THR A 232 10.16 14.92 6.52
C THR A 232 10.83 15.49 5.29
N ASP A 233 11.28 14.62 4.37
CA ASP A 233 11.96 15.02 3.15
C ASP A 233 10.95 15.26 2.03
N MET A 234 11.00 16.45 1.44
CA MET A 234 10.04 16.89 0.42
C MET A 234 10.02 15.94 -0.79
N HIS A 235 11.19 15.53 -1.31
CA HIS A 235 11.27 14.66 -2.48
C HIS A 235 10.83 13.23 -2.17
N GLN A 236 11.08 12.74 -0.95
CA GLN A 236 10.53 11.45 -0.51
C GLN A 236 8.99 11.48 -0.45
N GLY A 237 8.41 12.59 0.01
CA GLY A 237 6.96 12.79 0.03
C GLY A 237 6.37 12.83 -1.38
N ASP A 238 6.96 13.63 -2.26
CA ASP A 238 6.54 13.75 -3.66
C ASP A 238 6.66 12.42 -4.41
N ASP A 239 7.74 11.67 -4.21
CA ASP A 239 7.93 10.35 -4.81
C ASP A 239 6.92 9.34 -4.29
N ALA A 240 6.61 9.35 -2.98
CA ALA A 240 5.59 8.48 -2.41
C ALA A 240 4.23 8.75 -3.05
N LYS A 241 3.85 10.04 -3.15
CA LYS A 241 2.62 10.48 -3.82
C LYS A 241 2.59 10.07 -5.28
N ARG A 242 3.68 10.31 -6.03
CA ARG A 242 3.83 9.94 -7.43
C ARG A 242 3.64 8.44 -7.65
N HIS A 243 4.25 7.59 -6.82
CA HIS A 243 4.07 6.14 -6.94
C HIS A 243 2.62 5.71 -6.70
N VAL A 244 1.93 6.28 -5.70
CA VAL A 244 0.50 6.00 -5.49
C VAL A 244 -0.34 6.41 -6.68
N VAL A 245 -0.15 7.63 -7.19
CA VAL A 245 -0.90 8.15 -8.34
C VAL A 245 -0.68 7.29 -9.58
N LEU A 246 0.56 6.88 -9.87
CA LEU A 246 0.88 6.03 -11.02
C LEU A 246 0.16 4.67 -10.94
N VAL A 247 0.22 4.04 -9.77
CA VAL A 247 -0.41 2.73 -9.56
C VAL A 247 -1.94 2.85 -9.61
N GLN A 248 -2.53 3.82 -8.94
CA GLN A 248 -3.98 4.04 -8.97
C GLN A 248 -4.49 4.38 -10.36
N SER A 249 -3.80 5.26 -11.09
CA SER A 249 -4.17 5.62 -12.46
C SER A 249 -4.12 4.42 -13.41
N CYS A 250 -3.12 3.55 -13.25
CA CYS A 250 -3.04 2.29 -13.99
C CYS A 250 -4.25 1.40 -13.69
N VAL A 251 -4.60 1.22 -12.41
CA VAL A 251 -5.78 0.44 -12.01
C VAL A 251 -7.04 1.04 -12.62
N PHE A 252 -7.24 2.36 -12.50
CA PHE A 252 -8.45 3.00 -12.99
C PHE A 252 -8.60 2.87 -14.51
N ARG A 253 -7.51 3.10 -15.24
CA ARG A 253 -7.51 2.95 -16.70
C ARG A 253 -7.81 1.51 -17.11
N THR A 254 -7.13 0.54 -16.50
CA THR A 254 -7.32 -0.88 -16.85
C THR A 254 -8.72 -1.39 -16.50
N VAL A 255 -9.31 -0.93 -15.39
CA VAL A 255 -10.70 -1.26 -15.05
C VAL A 255 -11.66 -0.65 -16.07
N ALA A 256 -11.48 0.61 -16.48
CA ALA A 256 -12.29 1.24 -17.52
C ALA A 256 -12.22 0.46 -18.83
N GLU A 257 -11.00 0.23 -19.33
CA GLU A 257 -10.75 -0.54 -20.57
C GLU A 257 -11.43 -1.90 -20.51
N TYR A 258 -11.28 -2.63 -19.40
CA TYR A 258 -11.89 -3.95 -19.25
C TYR A 258 -13.42 -3.91 -19.23
N LEU A 259 -14.02 -2.96 -18.51
CA LEU A 259 -15.47 -2.85 -18.42
C LEU A 259 -16.12 -2.36 -19.72
N ASP A 260 -15.46 -1.46 -20.45
CA ASP A 260 -15.89 -1.06 -21.80
C ASP A 260 -15.85 -2.25 -22.77
N GLU A 261 -14.79 -3.07 -22.71
CA GLU A 261 -14.69 -4.33 -23.46
C GLU A 261 -15.83 -5.31 -23.11
N GLN A 262 -16.39 -5.26 -21.89
CA GLN A 262 -17.56 -6.07 -21.49
C GLN A 262 -18.92 -5.43 -21.83
N GLY A 263 -18.93 -4.22 -22.39
CA GLY A 263 -20.14 -3.49 -22.77
C GLY A 263 -20.86 -2.80 -21.61
N ILE A 264 -20.14 -2.40 -20.55
CA ILE A 264 -20.71 -1.75 -19.36
C ILE A 264 -20.68 -0.22 -19.49
N ASP A 265 -21.73 0.46 -19.03
CA ASP A 265 -21.76 1.92 -18.93
C ASP A 265 -20.79 2.44 -17.85
N LEU A 266 -19.84 3.29 -18.26
CA LEU A 266 -18.81 3.86 -17.40
C LEU A 266 -19.13 5.26 -16.88
N ALA A 267 -20.28 5.86 -17.21
CA ALA A 267 -20.58 7.24 -16.82
C ALA A 267 -20.58 7.46 -15.30
N ALA A 268 -21.01 6.49 -14.51
CA ALA A 268 -20.95 6.55 -13.04
C ALA A 268 -19.54 6.31 -12.49
N TYR A 269 -18.77 5.46 -13.18
CA TYR A 269 -17.40 5.13 -12.82
C TYR A 269 -16.46 6.33 -13.02
N GLU A 270 -16.51 6.96 -14.19
CA GLU A 270 -15.65 8.10 -14.54
C GLU A 270 -15.84 9.29 -13.59
N ARG A 271 -17.08 9.57 -13.19
CA ARG A 271 -17.40 10.62 -12.19
C ARG A 271 -16.77 10.34 -10.83
N GLN A 272 -16.80 9.09 -10.38
CA GLN A 272 -16.17 8.68 -9.11
C GLN A 272 -14.64 8.75 -9.21
N VAL A 273 -14.05 8.27 -10.31
CA VAL A 273 -12.60 8.35 -10.56
C VAL A 273 -12.10 9.80 -10.58
N ALA A 274 -12.83 10.70 -11.23
CA ALA A 274 -12.50 12.13 -11.25
C ALA A 274 -12.48 12.72 -9.82
N THR A 275 -13.46 12.35 -8.99
CA THR A 275 -13.54 12.79 -7.59
C THR A 275 -12.36 12.26 -6.77
N VAL A 276 -12.03 10.98 -6.90
CA VAL A 276 -10.91 10.36 -6.18
C VAL A 276 -9.57 10.97 -6.60
N THR A 277 -9.35 11.12 -7.91
CA THR A 277 -8.12 11.71 -8.46
C THR A 277 -7.92 13.15 -7.98
N ASN A 278 -8.99 13.95 -7.98
CA ASN A 278 -8.94 15.32 -7.46
C ASN A 278 -8.56 15.36 -5.97
N ASN A 279 -9.12 14.47 -5.15
CA ASN A 279 -8.79 14.42 -3.73
C ASN A 279 -7.30 14.13 -3.50
N ILE A 280 -6.70 13.20 -4.24
CA ILE A 280 -5.27 12.86 -4.08
C ILE A 280 -4.37 14.02 -4.53
N LEU A 281 -4.75 14.73 -5.60
CA LEU A 281 -3.96 15.85 -6.12
C LEU A 281 -3.99 17.07 -5.19
N VAL A 282 -5.13 17.37 -4.57
CA VAL A 282 -5.36 18.57 -3.75
C VAL A 282 -4.65 18.57 -2.39
N TYR A 283 -4.21 17.42 -1.85
CA TYR A 283 -3.36 17.35 -0.64
C TYR A 283 -1.88 17.76 -0.87
N GLY A 284 -1.52 18.29 -2.04
CA GLY A 284 -0.27 19.04 -2.21
C GLY A 284 -0.48 20.47 -1.75
N ASP A 285 0.53 21.09 -1.14
CA ASP A 285 0.52 22.46 -0.60
C ASP A 285 0.32 23.51 -1.72
N ASN A 286 -0.88 23.51 -2.30
CA ASN A 286 -1.31 24.40 -3.37
C ASN A 286 -1.95 25.60 -2.70
N ASN A 287 -1.11 26.57 -2.31
CA ASN A 287 -1.56 27.90 -1.88
C ASN A 287 -2.10 28.75 -3.06
N ALA A 288 -2.67 28.10 -4.09
CA ALA A 288 -3.28 28.73 -5.25
C ALA A 288 -4.80 28.51 -5.18
N PRO A 289 -5.62 29.58 -5.29
CA PRO A 289 -7.07 29.43 -5.23
C PRO A 289 -7.55 28.58 -6.41
N ILE A 290 -8.14 27.42 -6.09
CA ILE A 290 -8.81 26.56 -7.07
C ILE A 290 -10.07 27.31 -7.53
N GLN A 291 -10.01 27.94 -8.71
CA GLN A 291 -11.20 28.34 -9.44
C GLN A 291 -11.83 27.07 -10.02
N ASN A 292 -12.82 26.51 -9.32
CA ASN A 292 -13.78 25.58 -9.90
C ASN A 292 -14.52 26.32 -11.01
N VAL A 293 -14.09 26.18 -12.26
CA VAL A 293 -14.91 26.58 -13.42
C VAL A 293 -15.88 25.43 -13.70
N ALA A 294 -16.84 25.26 -12.78
CA ALA A 294 -18.10 24.61 -13.09
C ALA A 294 -18.93 25.62 -13.88
N GLY A 295 -19.40 25.22 -15.06
CA GLY A 295 -20.03 26.09 -16.04
C GLY A 295 -21.10 27.01 -15.46
N ASN A 296 -20.91 28.31 -15.65
CA ASN A 296 -22.00 29.26 -15.72
C ASN A 296 -21.68 30.22 -16.89
N GLY A 297 -22.59 30.28 -17.86
CA GLY A 297 -22.40 31.03 -19.10
C GLY A 297 -22.10 32.50 -18.82
N ILE A 298 -20.95 32.97 -19.30
CA ILE A 298 -20.69 34.41 -19.44
C ILE A 298 -21.37 34.83 -20.74
N SER A 299 -22.69 34.99 -20.69
CA SER A 299 -23.44 35.76 -21.68
C SER A 299 -23.47 37.21 -21.19
N GLY A 300 -22.85 38.10 -21.95
CA GLY A 300 -23.10 39.54 -21.87
C GLY A 300 -22.06 40.33 -21.08
N ILE A 301 -20.96 40.68 -21.76
CA ILE A 301 -20.37 42.01 -21.56
C ILE A 301 -20.63 42.76 -22.87
N GLY A 302 -21.82 43.33 -22.93
CA GLY A 302 -22.19 44.31 -23.95
C GLY A 302 -21.45 45.61 -23.67
N GLN A 303 -20.90 46.17 -24.74
CA GLN A 303 -20.50 47.56 -24.82
C GLN A 303 -21.67 48.47 -24.43
N ASP A 304 -21.37 49.44 -23.57
CA ASP A 304 -21.85 50.82 -23.52
C ASP A 304 -22.21 51.22 -22.09
N ASN A 305 -21.46 52.18 -21.54
CA ASN A 305 -22.09 53.48 -21.36
C ASN A 305 -21.05 54.60 -21.35
N LYS A 306 -21.18 55.48 -22.34
CA LYS A 306 -20.70 56.86 -22.26
C LYS A 306 -21.39 57.54 -21.08
N ASN A 307 -20.67 58.52 -20.54
CA ASN A 307 -21.13 59.85 -20.11
C ASN A 307 -21.14 60.19 -18.61
N GLN A 308 -20.69 61.43 -18.38
CA GLN A 308 -20.70 62.28 -17.17
C GLN A 308 -19.54 62.09 -16.18
N GLY A 309 -18.66 63.06 -15.87
CA GLY A 309 -18.60 64.50 -16.17
C GLY A 309 -18.31 65.33 -14.91
N GLY A 310 -17.28 66.19 -14.96
CA GLY A 310 -17.04 67.34 -14.04
C GLY A 310 -16.20 67.01 -12.80
N LYS A 311 -15.16 67.76 -12.43
CA LYS A 311 -14.77 69.16 -12.68
C LYS A 311 -13.27 69.29 -12.89
#